data_AF-A0A1K1PUU0-F1
#
_entry.id   AF-A0A1K1PUU0-F1
#
_cell.length_a   1.000
_cell.length_b   1.000
_cell.length_c   1.000
_cell.angle_alpha   90.00
_cell.angle_beta   90.00
_cell.angle_gamma   90.00
#
_symmetry.space_group_name_H-M   'P 1'
#
loop_
_entity.id
_entity.type
_entity.pdbx_description
1 polymer ?
#
loop_
_entity_poly.entity_id
_entity_poly.type
_entity_poly.pdbx_seq_one_letter_code
_entity_poly.pdbx_strand_id
1 'polypeptide(L)'
;MSLIGFDEIKKHPGFSGYYEYKDKHIKKCEEQIIEQGISTGDQIMELVKKYGYFHIDRYEAVSGDRLRFFFMPFSNPCPYWDEFGQKAVFIGTIVNSDCGNFKDKNTIESAYLLDDGCYYNQSKKKIADSIEELFDYFMRVEYDHHAPISPKTYERLKSGGWYEGRKVDISGLIAECEENGITLTDCQKAFLEEFSGVCCADYSGDVLKMERLFIFNEEINQFSEYTYIDDFDKKWIYDHYDKSAVCVGKCYDCEGVIWLTGDGQLLLQNISTILYDENWVAPIGRTIMNGFNVILG
;
A
#
# COMPACT_ATOMS: atom_id res chain seq x y z
N MET A 1 20.26 -12.34 17.89
CA MET A 1 19.69 -10.98 18.05
C MET A 1 18.60 -11.05 19.10
N SER A 2 18.35 -9.99 19.87
CA SER A 2 17.19 -9.95 20.78
C SER A 2 15.90 -9.82 19.98
N LEU A 3 14.84 -10.48 20.43
CA LEU A 3 13.49 -10.34 19.87
C LEU A 3 12.99 -8.91 20.09
N ILE A 4 12.28 -8.36 19.10
CA ILE A 4 11.62 -7.06 19.22
C ILE A 4 10.39 -7.20 20.12
N GLY A 5 10.46 -6.58 21.29
CA GLY A 5 9.39 -6.61 22.29
C GLY A 5 8.32 -5.55 22.07
N PHE A 6 7.18 -5.70 22.75
CA PHE A 6 6.10 -4.70 22.67
C PHE A 6 6.49 -3.30 23.16
N ASP A 7 7.42 -3.20 24.13
CA ASP A 7 7.94 -1.91 24.60
C ASP A 7 8.79 -1.19 23.56
N GLU A 8 9.40 -1.93 22.63
CA GLU A 8 10.13 -1.36 21.50
C GLU A 8 9.14 -0.95 20.39
N ILE A 9 8.13 -1.79 20.14
CA ILE A 9 7.01 -1.48 19.23
C ILE A 9 6.34 -0.14 19.60
N LYS A 10 6.04 0.09 20.89
CA LYS A 10 5.41 1.35 21.34
C LYS A 10 6.25 2.61 21.08
N LYS A 11 7.57 2.44 20.89
CA LYS A 11 8.49 3.55 20.58
C LYS A 11 8.62 3.79 19.07
N HIS A 12 8.04 2.91 18.24
CA HIS A 12 8.07 3.09 16.80
C HIS A 12 7.28 4.34 16.40
N PRO A 13 7.80 5.20 15.50
CA PRO A 13 7.13 6.45 15.13
C PRO A 13 5.77 6.24 14.45
N GLY A 14 5.57 5.11 13.77
CA GLY A 14 4.28 4.74 13.18
C GLY A 14 3.32 4.00 14.13
N PHE A 15 3.64 3.88 15.42
CA PHE A 15 2.77 3.20 16.39
C PHE A 15 1.53 4.05 16.72
N SER A 16 0.36 3.41 16.74
CA SER A 16 -0.90 4.01 17.19
C SER A 16 -1.74 3.00 17.96
N GLY A 17 -2.05 3.32 19.23
CA GLY A 17 -2.85 2.48 20.11
C GLY A 17 -4.28 2.99 20.27
N TYR A 18 -5.25 2.08 20.27
CA TYR A 18 -6.68 2.37 20.41
C TYR A 18 -7.19 2.06 21.83
N TYR A 19 -6.57 2.67 22.83
CA TYR A 19 -6.83 2.35 24.24
C TYR A 19 -8.24 2.70 24.70
N GLU A 20 -8.88 3.70 24.09
CA GLU A 20 -10.25 4.13 24.42
C GLU A 20 -11.32 3.08 24.10
N TYR A 21 -11.03 2.10 23.23
CA TYR A 21 -11.96 1.03 22.87
C TYR A 21 -11.73 -0.27 23.63
N LYS A 22 -10.77 -0.31 24.56
CA LYS A 22 -10.30 -1.54 25.19
C LYS A 22 -11.41 -2.30 25.92
N ASP A 23 -12.20 -1.63 26.74
CA ASP A 23 -13.27 -2.29 27.51
C ASP A 23 -14.40 -2.84 26.60
N LYS A 24 -14.75 -2.08 25.55
CA LYS A 24 -15.72 -2.51 24.54
C LYS A 24 -15.20 -3.73 23.77
N HIS A 25 -13.91 -3.75 23.45
CA HIS A 25 -13.27 -4.86 22.75
C HIS A 25 -13.17 -6.10 23.64
N ILE A 26 -12.77 -5.96 24.90
CA ILE A 26 -12.78 -7.04 25.90
C ILE A 26 -14.15 -7.71 25.95
N LYS A 27 -15.22 -6.92 26.13
CA LYS A 27 -16.58 -7.44 26.18
C LYS A 27 -16.97 -8.21 24.91
N LYS A 28 -16.65 -7.64 23.74
CA LYS A 28 -16.93 -8.29 22.44
C LYS A 28 -16.18 -9.61 22.29
N CYS A 29 -14.91 -9.66 22.71
CA CYS A 29 -14.11 -10.89 22.67
C CYS A 29 -14.69 -11.97 23.59
N GLU A 30 -15.11 -11.61 24.80
CA GLU A 30 -15.74 -12.55 25.75
C GLU A 30 -17.01 -13.18 25.16
N GLU A 31 -17.89 -12.36 24.58
CA GLU A 31 -19.11 -12.83 23.90
C GLU A 31 -18.76 -13.79 22.74
N GLN A 32 -17.80 -13.41 21.89
CA GLN A 32 -17.41 -14.21 20.72
C GLN A 32 -16.70 -15.52 21.09
N ILE A 33 -15.87 -15.55 22.12
CA ILE A 33 -15.22 -16.77 22.62
C ILE A 33 -16.27 -17.81 23.00
N ILE A 34 -17.30 -17.37 23.75
CA ILE A 34 -18.39 -18.24 24.20
C ILE A 34 -19.23 -18.70 23.00
N GLU A 35 -19.67 -17.78 22.15
CA GLU A 35 -20.52 -18.08 20.98
C GLU A 35 -19.84 -19.02 19.99
N GLN A 36 -18.53 -18.86 19.81
CA GLN A 36 -17.78 -19.62 18.81
C GLN A 36 -17.12 -20.88 19.38
N GLY A 37 -17.17 -21.11 20.69
CA GLY A 37 -16.59 -22.28 21.34
C GLY A 37 -15.06 -22.33 21.19
N ILE A 38 -14.39 -21.20 21.41
CA ILE A 38 -12.94 -21.08 21.23
C ILE A 38 -12.20 -21.60 22.47
N SER A 39 -11.39 -22.64 22.28
CA SER A 39 -10.57 -23.29 23.32
C SER A 39 -9.43 -22.42 23.84
N THR A 40 -8.84 -21.57 22.99
CA THR A 40 -7.78 -20.60 23.35
C THR A 40 -8.31 -19.30 23.97
N GLY A 41 -9.58 -19.27 24.41
CA GLY A 41 -10.25 -18.07 24.91
C GLY A 41 -9.44 -17.29 25.96
N ASP A 42 -8.91 -17.98 26.97
CA ASP A 42 -8.14 -17.34 28.04
C ASP A 42 -6.87 -16.66 27.53
N GLN A 43 -6.10 -17.34 26.65
CA GLN A 43 -4.90 -16.79 26.05
C GLN A 43 -5.21 -15.51 25.24
N ILE A 44 -6.32 -15.52 24.50
CA ILE A 44 -6.70 -14.36 23.70
C ILE A 44 -7.12 -13.20 24.60
N MET A 45 -7.85 -13.49 25.68
CA MET A 45 -8.21 -12.47 26.66
C MET A 45 -6.98 -11.87 27.33
N GLU A 46 -5.93 -12.66 27.60
CA GLU A 46 -4.65 -12.14 28.09
C GLU A 46 -4.00 -11.20 27.07
N LEU A 47 -3.97 -11.57 25.79
CA LEU A 47 -3.44 -10.72 24.72
C LEU A 47 -4.19 -9.38 24.63
N VAL A 48 -5.53 -9.42 24.60
CA VAL A 48 -6.37 -8.22 24.53
C VAL A 48 -6.20 -7.34 25.77
N LYS A 49 -6.13 -7.94 26.97
CA LYS A 49 -5.89 -7.19 28.22
C LYS A 49 -4.49 -6.58 28.27
N LYS A 50 -3.47 -7.27 27.75
CA LYS A 50 -2.07 -6.81 27.81
C LYS A 50 -1.77 -5.75 26.74
N TYR A 51 -2.15 -6.00 25.50
CA TYR A 51 -1.74 -5.19 24.35
C TYR A 51 -2.84 -4.29 23.80
N GLY A 52 -4.11 -4.66 23.99
CA GLY A 52 -5.25 -3.98 23.39
C GLY A 52 -5.26 -4.13 21.86
N TYR A 53 -5.81 -3.12 21.18
CA TYR A 53 -5.69 -2.96 19.74
C TYR A 53 -4.69 -1.82 19.48
N PHE A 54 -3.68 -2.09 18.66
CA PHE A 54 -2.83 -1.08 18.03
C PHE A 54 -2.59 -1.38 16.54
N HIS A 55 -2.06 -0.40 15.83
CA HIS A 55 -1.40 -0.62 14.56
C HIS A 55 -0.02 0.02 14.54
N ILE A 56 0.82 -0.41 13.60
CA ILE A 56 2.13 0.18 13.31
C ILE A 56 2.23 0.38 11.81
N ASP A 57 2.47 1.61 11.39
CA ASP A 57 2.97 1.88 10.05
C ASP A 57 4.50 1.81 10.03
N ARG A 58 5.06 1.12 9.03
CA ARG A 58 6.49 1.11 8.73
C ARG A 58 6.71 1.17 7.23
N TYR A 59 7.92 1.55 6.83
CA TYR A 59 8.35 1.50 5.44
C TYR A 59 9.27 0.30 5.23
N GLU A 60 9.01 -0.47 4.19
CA GLU A 60 9.85 -1.59 3.77
C GLU A 60 11.15 -1.04 3.18
N ALA A 61 12.29 -1.58 3.63
CA ALA A 61 13.59 -1.05 3.22
C ALA A 61 13.88 -1.33 1.74
N VAL A 62 13.33 -2.41 1.20
CA VAL A 62 13.58 -2.83 -0.18
C VAL A 62 12.55 -2.26 -1.16
N SER A 63 11.25 -2.41 -0.86
CA SER A 63 10.19 -1.97 -1.76
C SER A 63 9.82 -0.49 -1.60
N GLY A 64 10.08 0.10 -0.43
CA GLY A 64 9.58 1.44 -0.10
C GLY A 64 8.08 1.45 0.22
N ASP A 65 7.41 0.30 0.22
CA ASP A 65 5.99 0.20 0.55
C ASP A 65 5.76 0.63 1.99
N ARG A 66 4.70 1.40 2.23
CA ARG A 66 4.22 1.65 3.58
C ARG A 66 3.28 0.52 3.97
N LEU A 67 3.70 -0.30 4.91
CA LEU A 67 2.87 -1.38 5.44
C LEU A 67 2.31 -1.03 6.80
N ARG A 68 1.07 -1.46 7.03
CA ARG A 68 0.41 -1.39 8.32
C ARG A 68 0.25 -2.77 8.89
N PHE A 69 0.88 -3.00 10.03
CA PHE A 69 0.53 -4.12 10.88
C PHE A 69 -0.62 -3.72 11.81
N PHE A 70 -1.74 -4.42 11.72
CA PHE A 70 -2.84 -4.35 12.65
C PHE A 70 -2.77 -5.50 13.65
N PHE A 71 -2.65 -5.18 14.94
CA PHE A 71 -2.86 -6.16 16.01
C PHE A 71 -4.28 -6.02 16.54
N MET A 72 -5.15 -6.94 16.12
CA MET A 72 -6.60 -6.88 16.35
C MET A 72 -7.17 -8.26 16.64
N PRO A 73 -6.89 -8.86 17.81
CA PRO A 73 -7.45 -10.17 18.14
C PRO A 73 -8.97 -10.15 18.00
N PHE A 74 -9.53 -11.16 17.32
CA PHE A 74 -10.97 -11.32 17.06
C PHE A 74 -11.66 -10.26 16.17
N SER A 75 -10.93 -9.41 15.44
CA SER A 75 -11.61 -8.47 14.54
C SER A 75 -12.23 -9.13 13.30
N ASN A 76 -11.66 -10.25 12.84
CA ASN A 76 -12.09 -10.99 11.64
C ASN A 76 -12.68 -12.37 11.99
N PRO A 77 -13.43 -13.00 11.07
CA PRO A 77 -13.95 -14.36 11.25
C PRO A 77 -12.83 -15.34 11.59
N CYS A 78 -13.11 -16.27 12.52
CA CYS A 78 -12.21 -17.36 12.87
C CYS A 78 -12.54 -18.58 12.00
N PRO A 79 -11.81 -18.82 10.89
CA PRO A 79 -12.09 -19.96 10.02
C PRO A 79 -11.85 -21.26 10.76
N TYR A 80 -12.63 -22.29 10.42
CA TYR A 80 -12.31 -23.65 10.81
C TYR A 80 -11.27 -24.22 9.84
N TRP A 81 -10.16 -24.73 10.36
CA TRP A 81 -9.09 -25.36 9.57
C TRP A 81 -9.11 -26.88 9.79
N ASP A 82 -9.65 -27.60 8.81
CA ASP A 82 -9.89 -29.04 8.90
C ASP A 82 -8.62 -29.85 9.23
N GLU A 83 -7.46 -29.47 8.67
CA GLU A 83 -6.19 -30.16 8.93
C GLU A 83 -5.72 -30.04 10.39
N PHE A 84 -6.20 -29.04 11.13
CA PHE A 84 -5.91 -28.86 12.56
C PHE A 84 -7.10 -29.23 13.46
N GLY A 85 -8.26 -29.54 12.87
CA GLY A 85 -9.47 -29.92 13.59
C GLY A 85 -10.03 -28.84 14.53
N GLN A 86 -9.78 -27.57 14.25
CA GLN A 86 -10.08 -26.47 15.17
C GLN A 86 -10.35 -25.14 14.45
N LYS A 87 -10.83 -24.14 15.20
CA LYS A 87 -10.93 -22.76 14.71
C LYS A 87 -9.59 -22.04 14.86
N ALA A 88 -9.15 -21.39 13.80
CA ALA A 88 -7.99 -20.53 13.82
C ALA A 88 -8.40 -19.12 14.23
N VAL A 89 -7.91 -18.64 15.36
CA VAL A 89 -8.34 -17.35 15.91
C VAL A 89 -7.54 -16.24 15.27
N PHE A 90 -8.20 -15.30 14.60
CA PHE A 90 -7.51 -14.15 14.01
C PHE A 90 -6.86 -13.26 15.08
N ILE A 91 -5.57 -12.95 14.90
CA ILE A 91 -4.77 -12.11 15.80
C ILE A 91 -4.46 -10.75 15.18
N GLY A 92 -4.15 -10.72 13.89
CA GLY A 92 -3.73 -9.49 13.24
C GLY A 92 -3.41 -9.71 11.76
N THR A 93 -3.14 -8.62 11.06
CA THR A 93 -2.84 -8.66 9.63
C THR A 93 -1.86 -7.56 9.25
N ILE A 94 -1.06 -7.85 8.24
CA ILE A 94 -0.29 -6.87 7.49
C ILE A 94 -1.05 -6.53 6.22
N VAL A 95 -1.17 -5.24 5.95
CA VAL A 95 -1.73 -4.70 4.72
C VAL A 95 -0.78 -3.66 4.16
N ASN A 96 -0.88 -3.39 2.86
CA ASN A 96 -0.34 -2.17 2.30
C ASN A 96 -1.20 -0.99 2.81
N SER A 97 -0.60 -0.05 3.54
CA SER A 97 -1.28 1.07 4.22
C SER A 97 -2.02 1.97 3.25
N ASP A 98 -1.57 1.97 1.99
CA ASP A 98 -1.98 2.92 0.98
C ASP A 98 -3.07 2.36 0.06
N CYS A 99 -3.27 1.04 0.11
CA CYS A 99 -4.37 0.38 -0.57
C CYS A 99 -5.67 0.58 0.23
N GLY A 100 -6.42 1.62 -0.12
CA GLY A 100 -7.67 2.00 0.53
C GLY A 100 -8.66 0.83 0.73
N ASN A 101 -9.07 0.65 1.99
CA ASN A 101 -9.99 -0.34 2.55
C ASN A 101 -9.40 -1.69 2.99
N PHE A 102 -9.55 -1.96 4.29
CA PHE A 102 -9.31 -3.24 4.99
C PHE A 102 -10.16 -4.41 4.46
N LYS A 103 -11.10 -4.18 3.53
CA LYS A 103 -12.06 -5.20 3.08
C LYS A 103 -11.41 -6.12 2.03
N ASP A 104 -10.82 -7.19 2.55
CA ASP A 104 -10.62 -8.52 1.96
C ASP A 104 -9.69 -8.68 0.74
N LYS A 105 -9.16 -7.61 0.14
CA LYS A 105 -8.28 -7.73 -1.05
C LYS A 105 -6.85 -7.21 -0.90
N ASN A 106 -6.54 -6.55 0.22
CA ASN A 106 -5.24 -5.90 0.45
C ASN A 106 -4.45 -6.53 1.61
N THR A 107 -4.93 -7.65 2.13
CA THR A 107 -4.22 -8.45 3.15
C THR A 107 -3.03 -9.13 2.51
N ILE A 108 -1.84 -8.79 3.00
CA ILE A 108 -0.57 -9.40 2.59
C ILE A 108 -0.37 -10.70 3.37
N GLU A 109 -0.43 -10.61 4.71
CA GLU A 109 -0.33 -11.76 5.60
C GLU A 109 -1.21 -11.54 6.84
N SER A 110 -1.93 -12.57 7.26
CA SER A 110 -2.72 -12.60 8.49
C SER A 110 -2.13 -13.61 9.46
N ALA A 111 -2.13 -13.30 10.75
CA ALA A 111 -1.75 -14.24 11.80
C ALA A 111 -2.97 -14.79 12.51
N TYR A 112 -2.92 -16.09 12.81
CA TYR A 112 -3.91 -16.84 13.54
C TYR A 112 -3.27 -17.60 14.70
N LEU A 113 -3.93 -17.64 15.85
CA LEU A 113 -3.54 -18.45 17.01
C LEU A 113 -4.31 -19.78 16.99
N LEU A 114 -3.59 -20.88 17.22
CA LEU A 114 -4.15 -22.22 17.40
C LEU A 114 -4.01 -22.71 18.85
N ASP A 115 -4.68 -23.80 19.18
CA ASP A 115 -4.71 -24.47 20.49
C ASP A 115 -3.33 -24.95 20.98
N ASP A 116 -2.36 -25.09 20.09
CA ASP A 116 -0.97 -25.39 20.44
C ASP A 116 -0.21 -24.16 20.98
N GLY A 117 -0.87 -22.99 21.04
CA GLY A 117 -0.29 -21.73 21.49
C GLY A 117 0.61 -21.05 20.45
N CYS A 118 0.74 -21.62 19.26
CA CYS A 118 1.58 -21.11 18.18
C CYS A 118 0.77 -20.27 17.18
N TYR A 119 1.49 -19.48 16.39
CA TYR A 119 0.91 -18.58 15.41
C TYR A 119 1.19 -19.08 13.99
N TYR A 120 0.15 -19.03 13.16
CA TYR A 120 0.15 -19.52 11.79
C TYR A 120 -0.37 -18.43 10.85
N ASN A 121 0.09 -18.47 9.61
CA ASN A 121 -0.43 -17.55 8.59
C ASN A 121 -1.65 -18.12 7.84
N GLN A 122 -2.26 -17.32 6.96
CA GLN A 122 -3.41 -17.75 6.14
C GLN A 122 -3.09 -18.94 5.21
N SER A 123 -1.81 -19.18 4.93
CA SER A 123 -1.34 -20.36 4.19
C SER A 123 -1.08 -21.56 5.09
N LYS A 124 -1.49 -21.50 6.36
CA LYS A 124 -1.38 -22.57 7.37
C LYS A 124 0.07 -22.93 7.72
N LYS A 125 1.01 -22.04 7.43
CA LYS A 125 2.42 -22.17 7.82
C LYS A 125 2.61 -21.55 9.20
N LYS A 126 3.29 -22.27 10.11
CA LYS A 126 3.68 -21.72 11.41
C LYS A 126 4.70 -20.58 11.21
N ILE A 127 4.45 -19.43 11.83
CA ILE A 127 5.27 -18.22 11.71
C ILE A 127 5.90 -17.78 13.04
N ALA A 128 5.36 -18.20 14.19
CA ALA A 128 5.93 -17.91 15.50
C ALA A 128 5.46 -18.93 16.57
N ASP A 129 6.31 -19.20 17.57
CA ASP A 129 5.98 -20.04 18.73
C ASP A 129 5.47 -19.21 19.94
N SER A 130 5.56 -17.88 19.88
CA SER A 130 5.13 -16.97 20.95
C SER A 130 4.69 -15.61 20.41
N ILE A 131 4.04 -14.79 21.25
CA ILE A 131 3.62 -13.44 20.84
C ILE A 131 4.83 -12.51 20.60
N GLU A 132 5.90 -12.67 21.39
CA GLU A 132 7.15 -11.93 21.19
C GLU A 132 7.82 -12.30 19.85
N GLU A 133 7.80 -13.57 19.48
CA GLU A 133 8.27 -14.01 18.15
C GLU A 133 7.36 -13.53 17.02
N LEU A 134 6.04 -13.45 17.25
CA LEU A 134 5.12 -12.90 16.24
C LEU A 134 5.42 -11.41 16.00
N PHE A 135 5.64 -10.65 17.05
CA PHE A 135 6.03 -9.24 16.96
C PHE A 135 7.39 -9.08 16.26
N ASP A 136 8.39 -9.88 16.60
CA ASP A 136 9.67 -9.88 15.90
C ASP A 136 9.52 -10.24 14.41
N TYR A 137 8.73 -11.28 14.10
CA TYR A 137 8.41 -11.71 12.74
C TYR A 137 7.82 -10.55 11.95
N PHE A 138 6.73 -9.95 12.42
CA PHE A 138 6.06 -8.86 11.71
C PHE A 138 6.87 -7.57 11.64
N MET A 139 7.81 -7.33 12.56
CA MET A 139 8.69 -6.17 12.51
C MET A 139 9.92 -6.37 11.61
N ARG A 140 10.21 -7.60 11.16
CA ARG A 140 11.43 -7.91 10.37
C ARG A 140 11.19 -8.53 9.01
N VAL A 141 10.11 -9.29 8.84
CA VAL A 141 9.77 -9.87 7.55
C VAL A 141 9.57 -8.72 6.57
N GLU A 142 10.20 -8.77 5.40
CA GLU A 142 9.99 -7.76 4.36
C GLU A 142 8.92 -8.26 3.38
N TYR A 143 8.03 -7.38 2.93
CA TYR A 143 7.09 -7.69 1.87
C TYR A 143 7.28 -6.76 0.68
N ASP A 144 7.19 -7.37 -0.50
CA ASP A 144 7.13 -6.68 -1.77
C ASP A 144 5.75 -7.02 -2.37
N HIS A 145 4.71 -6.34 -1.89
CA HIS A 145 3.33 -6.67 -2.26
C HIS A 145 2.74 -5.63 -3.19
N HIS A 146 2.57 -6.05 -4.42
CA HIS A 146 1.94 -5.24 -5.46
C HIS A 146 0.60 -5.87 -5.83
N ALA A 147 -0.47 -5.12 -5.65
CA ALA A 147 -1.79 -5.57 -6.05
C ALA A 147 -1.76 -5.97 -7.53
N PRO A 148 -2.22 -7.18 -7.90
CA PRO A 148 -2.25 -7.59 -9.29
C PRO A 148 -3.16 -6.66 -10.07
N ILE A 149 -2.67 -6.16 -11.21
CA ILE A 149 -3.44 -5.32 -12.11
C ILE A 149 -4.64 -6.12 -12.62
N SER A 150 -5.83 -5.55 -12.52
CA SER A 150 -7.04 -6.22 -13.02
C SER A 150 -6.96 -6.45 -14.55
N PRO A 151 -7.46 -7.57 -15.09
CA PRO A 151 -7.53 -7.78 -16.53
C PRO A 151 -8.20 -6.63 -17.29
N LYS A 152 -9.23 -6.03 -16.67
CA LYS A 152 -9.93 -4.85 -17.22
C LYS A 152 -9.02 -3.63 -17.35
N THR A 153 -8.08 -3.44 -16.43
CA THR A 153 -7.09 -2.36 -16.52
C THR A 153 -6.14 -2.61 -17.70
N TYR A 154 -5.67 -3.85 -17.89
CA TYR A 154 -4.84 -4.20 -19.04
C TYR A 154 -5.55 -4.00 -20.38
N GLU A 155 -6.82 -4.43 -20.48
CA GLU A 155 -7.62 -4.22 -21.69
C GLU A 155 -7.76 -2.73 -22.03
N ARG A 156 -7.93 -1.88 -21.02
CA ARG A 156 -8.00 -0.44 -21.19
C ARG A 156 -6.70 0.16 -21.68
N LEU A 157 -5.57 -0.19 -21.06
CA LEU A 157 -4.26 0.24 -21.52
C LEU A 157 -4.05 -0.13 -22.98
N LYS A 158 -4.35 -1.39 -23.35
CA LYS A 158 -4.26 -1.86 -24.74
C LYS A 158 -5.17 -1.08 -25.68
N SER A 159 -6.41 -0.78 -25.27
CA SER A 159 -7.33 0.04 -26.06
C SER A 159 -6.84 1.48 -26.25
N GLY A 160 -6.05 1.99 -25.30
CA GLY A 160 -5.41 3.31 -25.36
C GLY A 160 -4.07 3.33 -26.09
N GLY A 161 -3.67 2.23 -26.73
CA GLY A 161 -2.45 2.14 -27.53
C GLY A 161 -1.21 1.62 -26.81
N TRP A 162 -1.34 1.17 -25.56
CA TRP A 162 -0.24 0.52 -24.84
C TRP A 162 -0.04 -0.92 -25.31
N TYR A 163 1.23 -1.33 -25.39
CA TYR A 163 1.66 -2.71 -25.52
C TYR A 163 3.00 -2.86 -24.80
N GLU A 164 3.27 -4.07 -24.30
CA GLU A 164 4.49 -4.37 -23.57
C GLU A 164 5.74 -4.06 -24.40
N GLY A 165 6.69 -3.31 -23.81
CA GLY A 165 7.94 -2.93 -24.47
C GLY A 165 7.81 -1.82 -25.52
N ARG A 166 6.72 -1.04 -25.49
CA ARG A 166 6.58 0.19 -26.27
C ARG A 166 7.75 1.14 -25.97
N LYS A 167 8.23 1.83 -27.00
CA LYS A 167 9.31 2.84 -26.91
C LYS A 167 9.01 4.03 -27.81
N VAL A 168 8.36 5.04 -27.27
CA VAL A 168 8.18 6.32 -27.96
C VAL A 168 9.42 7.18 -27.81
N ASP A 169 9.64 8.06 -28.78
CA ASP A 169 10.70 9.06 -28.70
C ASP A 169 10.35 10.12 -27.64
N ILE A 170 11.22 10.25 -26.64
CA ILE A 170 11.10 11.23 -25.55
C ILE A 170 12.22 12.28 -25.59
N SER A 171 12.98 12.39 -26.69
CA SER A 171 14.11 13.32 -26.79
C SER A 171 13.72 14.78 -26.55
N GLY A 172 12.58 15.22 -27.06
CA GLY A 172 12.04 16.57 -26.80
C GLY A 172 11.73 16.79 -25.32
N LEU A 173 11.14 15.80 -24.66
CA LEU A 173 10.82 15.82 -23.23
C LEU A 173 12.07 15.92 -22.36
N ILE A 174 13.13 15.18 -22.71
CA ILE A 174 14.42 15.22 -22.03
C ILE A 174 15.03 16.62 -22.14
N ALA A 175 15.05 17.20 -23.36
CA ALA A 175 15.60 18.53 -23.57
C ALA A 175 14.88 19.60 -22.73
N GLU A 176 13.55 19.55 -22.67
CA GLU A 176 12.74 20.45 -21.85
C GLU A 176 13.03 20.26 -20.35
N CYS A 177 13.15 19.02 -19.87
CA CYS A 177 13.60 18.72 -18.51
C CYS A 177 14.93 19.40 -18.18
N GLU A 178 15.92 19.21 -19.04
CA GLU A 178 17.28 19.72 -18.86
C GLU A 178 17.32 21.26 -18.86
N GLU A 179 16.55 21.91 -19.74
CA GLU A 179 16.38 23.38 -19.77
C GLU A 179 15.83 23.93 -18.46
N ASN A 180 15.02 23.13 -17.75
CA ASN A 180 14.43 23.48 -16.45
C ASN A 180 15.23 22.96 -15.25
N GLY A 181 16.45 22.46 -15.47
CA GLY A 181 17.32 21.95 -14.40
C GLY A 181 16.86 20.62 -13.79
N ILE A 182 16.04 19.86 -14.50
CA ILE A 182 15.57 18.53 -14.11
C ILE A 182 16.35 17.49 -14.92
N THR A 183 16.96 16.53 -14.23
CA THR A 183 17.67 15.42 -14.87
C THR A 183 16.92 14.13 -14.59
N LEU A 184 16.30 13.56 -15.62
CA LEU A 184 15.58 12.29 -15.52
C LEU A 184 16.55 11.11 -15.34
N THR A 185 16.19 10.19 -14.44
CA THR A 185 16.87 8.91 -14.27
C THR A 185 16.54 7.94 -15.40
N ASP A 186 17.30 6.84 -15.49
CA ASP A 186 17.03 5.80 -16.49
C ASP A 186 15.68 5.10 -16.26
N CYS A 187 15.27 4.92 -14.99
CA CYS A 187 13.94 4.39 -14.66
C CYS A 187 12.84 5.33 -15.14
N GLN A 188 13.00 6.64 -14.91
CA GLN A 188 12.04 7.65 -15.34
C GLN A 188 11.93 7.70 -16.87
N LYS A 189 13.07 7.65 -17.59
CA LYS A 189 13.08 7.60 -19.05
C LYS A 189 12.39 6.35 -19.58
N ALA A 190 12.71 5.18 -19.04
CA ALA A 190 12.10 3.91 -19.47
C ALA A 190 10.56 3.94 -19.30
N PHE A 191 10.07 4.49 -18.19
CA PHE A 191 8.64 4.68 -17.99
C PHE A 191 8.03 5.62 -19.03
N LEU A 192 8.64 6.77 -19.28
CA LEU A 192 8.12 7.74 -20.26
C LEU A 192 8.15 7.16 -21.68
N GLU A 193 9.20 6.46 -22.07
CA GLU A 193 9.29 5.74 -23.36
C GLU A 193 8.13 4.75 -23.54
N GLU A 194 7.72 4.04 -22.51
CA GLU A 194 6.69 3.01 -22.65
C GLU A 194 5.27 3.60 -22.64
N PHE A 195 5.03 4.60 -21.82
CA PHE A 195 3.68 5.03 -21.50
C PHE A 195 3.27 6.40 -22.04
N SER A 196 4.22 7.24 -22.48
CA SER A 196 3.87 8.56 -23.00
C SER A 196 2.91 8.47 -24.17
N GLY A 197 1.83 9.25 -24.11
CA GLY A 197 0.81 9.29 -25.16
C GLY A 197 -0.14 8.10 -25.21
N VAL A 198 -0.20 7.26 -24.16
CA VAL A 198 -1.32 6.31 -23.99
C VAL A 198 -2.59 7.10 -23.64
N CYS A 199 -3.65 6.92 -24.43
CA CYS A 199 -4.90 7.67 -24.28
C CYS A 199 -6.08 6.72 -24.03
N CYS A 200 -6.52 6.60 -22.78
CA CYS A 200 -7.67 5.76 -22.43
C CYS A 200 -8.98 6.55 -22.47
N ALA A 201 -10.04 5.97 -23.05
CA ALA A 201 -11.41 6.48 -22.88
C ALA A 201 -11.89 6.27 -21.43
N ASP A 202 -12.80 7.13 -20.95
CA ASP A 202 -13.35 7.02 -19.60
C ASP A 202 -14.33 5.83 -19.45
N TYR A 203 -14.89 5.66 -18.25
CA TYR A 203 -15.86 4.59 -17.97
C TYR A 203 -17.17 4.73 -18.77
N SER A 204 -17.49 5.91 -19.30
CA SER A 204 -18.68 6.21 -20.11
C SER A 204 -18.50 5.86 -21.59
N GLY A 205 -17.26 5.57 -22.03
CA GLY A 205 -16.96 5.32 -23.44
C GLY A 205 -16.88 6.60 -24.28
N ASP A 206 -16.89 7.76 -23.64
CA ASP A 206 -16.60 9.02 -24.32
C ASP A 206 -15.09 9.12 -24.52
N VAL A 207 -14.70 9.38 -25.78
CA VAL A 207 -13.35 9.85 -26.08
C VAL A 207 -13.26 11.25 -25.49
N LEU A 208 -12.79 11.33 -24.26
CA LEU A 208 -12.55 12.59 -23.60
C LEU A 208 -11.63 13.42 -24.50
N LYS A 209 -12.16 14.51 -25.06
CA LYS A 209 -11.37 15.58 -25.66
C LYS A 209 -10.52 16.33 -24.63
N MET A 210 -10.53 15.90 -23.37
CA MET A 210 -9.66 16.39 -22.30
C MET A 210 -9.21 15.25 -21.38
N GLU A 211 -7.93 14.89 -21.46
CA GLU A 211 -7.04 15.05 -20.30
C GLU A 211 -7.33 14.29 -18.98
N ARG A 212 -7.70 12.98 -18.93
CA ARG A 212 -7.98 12.29 -17.64
C ARG A 212 -7.37 10.91 -17.31
N LEU A 213 -6.44 10.38 -18.10
CA LEU A 213 -5.43 9.44 -17.58
C LEU A 213 -4.21 9.53 -18.48
N PHE A 214 -3.40 10.55 -18.26
CA PHE A 214 -2.30 10.81 -19.15
C PHE A 214 -1.00 10.65 -18.40
N ILE A 215 -0.23 9.71 -18.92
CA ILE A 215 1.21 9.88 -18.97
C ILE A 215 1.42 10.72 -20.23
N PHE A 216 1.27 12.05 -20.07
CA PHE A 216 1.35 12.99 -21.19
C PHE A 216 2.78 13.01 -21.74
N ASN A 217 2.89 13.14 -23.05
CA ASN A 217 3.99 13.87 -23.67
C ASN A 217 3.32 14.93 -24.55
N GLU A 218 3.32 16.15 -24.04
CA GLU A 218 3.38 17.42 -24.76
C GLU A 218 3.51 18.47 -23.64
N GLU A 219 4.77 18.79 -23.28
CA GLU A 219 5.18 19.66 -22.17
C GLU A 219 5.08 19.00 -20.79
N ILE A 220 6.20 18.95 -20.07
CA ILE A 220 6.21 18.56 -18.66
C ILE A 220 5.39 19.62 -17.94
N ASN A 221 4.22 19.20 -17.49
CA ASN A 221 3.16 19.99 -16.86
C ASN A 221 3.55 20.67 -15.52
N GLN A 222 4.78 21.12 -15.36
CA GLN A 222 5.12 22.23 -14.46
C GLN A 222 4.77 23.59 -15.10
N PHE A 223 4.41 23.65 -16.38
CA PHE A 223 4.38 24.90 -17.13
C PHE A 223 3.11 25.19 -17.98
N SER A 224 2.11 24.31 -18.02
CA SER A 224 0.82 24.68 -18.60
C SER A 224 -0.03 25.45 -17.58
N GLU A 225 -0.76 26.47 -18.03
CA GLU A 225 -1.61 27.34 -17.19
C GLU A 225 -2.72 26.57 -16.43
N TYR A 226 -2.89 25.28 -16.72
CA TYR A 226 -3.88 24.37 -16.15
C TYR A 226 -3.29 23.32 -15.19
N THR A 227 -1.97 23.35 -14.97
CA THR A 227 -1.26 22.40 -14.09
C THR A 227 -0.41 23.08 -13.02
N TYR A 228 -1.05 23.95 -12.23
CA TYR A 228 -0.48 24.36 -10.95
C TYR A 228 -0.33 23.13 -10.05
N ILE A 229 0.92 22.78 -9.73
CA ILE A 229 1.25 21.92 -8.60
C ILE A 229 1.58 22.89 -7.47
N ASP A 230 0.88 22.78 -6.35
CA ASP A 230 1.18 23.62 -5.19
C ASP A 230 2.63 23.38 -4.73
N ASP A 231 3.34 24.45 -4.40
CA ASP A 231 4.69 24.37 -3.83
C ASP A 231 4.69 23.54 -2.55
N PHE A 232 3.58 23.54 -1.80
CA PHE A 232 3.39 22.66 -0.66
C PHE A 232 3.45 21.18 -1.05
N ASP A 233 2.71 20.80 -2.10
CA ASP A 233 2.63 19.41 -2.56
C ASP A 233 3.99 18.91 -3.05
N LYS A 234 4.67 19.72 -3.85
CA LYS A 234 6.03 19.43 -4.34
C LYS A 234 7.02 19.30 -3.18
N LYS A 235 6.98 20.23 -2.23
CA LYS A 235 7.85 20.18 -1.05
C LYS A 235 7.61 18.92 -0.22
N TRP A 236 6.35 18.55 -0.01
CA TRP A 236 6.00 17.37 0.78
C TRP A 236 6.54 16.08 0.15
N ILE A 237 6.38 15.89 -1.17
CA ILE A 237 6.93 14.74 -1.89
C ILE A 237 8.46 14.69 -1.75
N TYR A 238 9.13 15.82 -1.87
CA TYR A 238 10.59 15.91 -1.78
C TYR A 238 11.13 15.68 -0.37
N ASP A 239 10.39 16.07 0.65
CA ASP A 239 10.77 15.88 2.04
C ASP A 239 10.58 14.43 2.51
N HIS A 240 9.61 13.70 1.94
CA HIS A 240 9.18 12.39 2.44
C HIS A 240 9.53 11.20 1.53
N TYR A 241 9.71 11.42 0.23
CA TYR A 241 9.97 10.35 -0.75
C TYR A 241 11.27 10.59 -1.51
N ASP A 242 11.24 11.46 -2.51
CA ASP A 242 12.33 11.61 -3.45
C ASP A 242 12.38 13.01 -4.06
N LYS A 243 13.52 13.69 -3.91
CA LYS A 243 13.77 15.01 -4.48
C LYS A 243 13.87 15.03 -5.99
N SER A 244 14.12 13.87 -6.59
CA SER A 244 14.17 13.67 -8.05
C SER A 244 12.80 13.30 -8.63
N ALA A 245 11.75 13.20 -7.81
CA ALA A 245 10.42 12.89 -8.28
C ALA A 245 9.90 13.93 -9.28
N VAL A 246 9.28 13.46 -10.35
CA VAL A 246 8.66 14.28 -11.40
C VAL A 246 7.18 14.00 -11.50
N CYS A 247 6.37 15.03 -11.73
CA CYS A 247 4.95 14.85 -12.00
C CYS A 247 4.77 14.27 -13.41
N VAL A 248 4.07 13.14 -13.52
CA VAL A 248 3.87 12.42 -14.78
C VAL A 248 2.41 12.37 -15.21
N GLY A 249 1.48 12.83 -14.36
CA GLY A 249 0.07 12.84 -14.73
C GLY A 249 -0.85 13.34 -13.64
N LYS A 250 -2.14 13.42 -14.00
CA LYS A 250 -3.25 13.69 -13.07
C LYS A 250 -4.36 12.67 -13.27
N CYS A 251 -5.16 12.45 -12.24
CA CYS A 251 -6.36 11.62 -12.27
C CYS A 251 -7.50 12.27 -11.46
N TYR A 252 -8.71 11.71 -11.55
CA TYR A 252 -9.90 12.19 -10.83
C TYR A 252 -10.16 13.68 -11.04
N ASP A 253 -10.37 14.10 -12.29
CA ASP A 253 -10.70 15.49 -12.63
C ASP A 253 -9.67 16.52 -12.12
N CYS A 254 -8.40 16.13 -12.18
CA CYS A 254 -7.25 16.90 -11.71
C CYS A 254 -7.14 17.04 -10.18
N GLU A 255 -7.95 16.31 -9.40
CA GLU A 255 -7.82 16.26 -7.94
C GLU A 255 -6.61 15.42 -7.49
N GLY A 256 -6.24 14.39 -8.26
CA GLY A 256 -5.07 13.56 -7.99
C GLY A 256 -3.89 13.84 -8.90
N VAL A 257 -2.69 13.90 -8.31
CA VAL A 257 -1.41 14.14 -8.98
C VAL A 257 -0.55 12.89 -8.88
N ILE A 258 -0.04 12.44 -10.02
CA ILE A 258 0.80 11.25 -10.12
C ILE A 258 2.25 11.68 -10.24
N TRP A 259 3.08 11.26 -9.31
CA TRP A 259 4.52 11.48 -9.30
C TRP A 259 5.27 10.20 -9.65
N LEU A 260 6.42 10.34 -10.29
CA LEU A 260 7.36 9.25 -10.59
C LEU A 260 8.70 9.55 -9.93
N THR A 261 9.09 8.73 -8.95
CA THR A 261 10.38 8.84 -8.27
C THR A 261 11.53 8.46 -9.21
N GLY A 262 12.76 8.82 -8.84
CA GLY A 262 13.97 8.50 -9.59
C GLY A 262 14.25 7.00 -9.67
N ASP A 263 13.77 6.19 -8.72
CA ASP A 263 13.86 4.73 -8.74
C ASP A 263 12.66 4.05 -9.44
N GLY A 264 11.70 4.82 -9.96
CA GLY A 264 10.61 4.31 -10.80
C GLY A 264 9.30 3.98 -10.06
N GLN A 265 9.11 4.49 -8.84
CA GLN A 265 7.86 4.34 -8.09
C GLN A 265 6.85 5.40 -8.49
N LEU A 266 5.59 5.01 -8.64
CA LEU A 266 4.48 5.93 -8.85
C LEU A 266 3.84 6.31 -7.53
N LEU A 267 3.74 7.60 -7.21
CA LEU A 267 3.07 8.11 -6.02
C LEU A 267 1.79 8.85 -6.44
N LEU A 268 0.68 8.65 -5.73
CA LEU A 268 -0.56 9.38 -5.97
C LEU A 268 -0.83 10.35 -4.82
N GLN A 269 -0.78 11.64 -5.11
CA GLN A 269 -1.03 12.70 -4.14
C GLN A 269 -2.40 13.33 -4.38
N ASN A 270 -3.11 13.63 -3.29
CA ASN A 270 -4.37 14.37 -3.23
C ASN A 270 -5.58 13.62 -3.85
N ILE A 271 -6.57 13.26 -3.03
CA ILE A 271 -7.92 12.88 -3.51
C ILE A 271 -8.92 13.52 -2.55
N SER A 272 -8.95 14.85 -2.56
CA SER A 272 -9.67 15.68 -1.59
C SER A 272 -11.18 15.41 -1.46
N THR A 273 -11.83 14.73 -2.42
CA THR A 273 -13.28 14.49 -2.35
C THR A 273 -13.72 13.04 -2.10
N ILE A 274 -12.82 12.05 -2.18
CA ILE A 274 -13.20 10.63 -2.05
C ILE A 274 -12.78 10.05 -0.69
N LEU A 275 -11.79 10.65 -0.01
CA LEU A 275 -11.25 10.13 1.24
C LEU A 275 -11.07 11.27 2.24
N TYR A 276 -12.00 11.35 3.20
CA TYR A 276 -12.03 12.33 4.29
C TYR A 276 -10.89 12.12 5.29
N ASP A 277 -9.65 12.38 4.91
CA ASP A 277 -8.54 12.49 5.84
C ASP A 277 -7.55 13.55 5.34
N GLU A 278 -7.43 14.62 6.13
CA GLU A 278 -6.66 15.84 5.84
C GLU A 278 -5.14 15.59 5.85
N ASN A 279 -4.72 14.37 6.23
CA ASN A 279 -3.32 13.91 6.23
C ASN A 279 -3.05 12.82 5.17
N TRP A 280 -3.97 12.62 4.22
CA TRP A 280 -3.95 11.48 3.32
C TRP A 280 -3.23 11.78 2.00
N VAL A 281 -2.01 11.26 1.90
CA VAL A 281 -1.35 10.97 0.63
C VAL A 281 -1.11 9.46 0.62
N ALA A 282 -1.73 8.75 -0.31
CA ALA A 282 -1.45 7.35 -0.53
C ALA A 282 -0.24 7.26 -1.47
N PRO A 283 0.99 7.01 -0.99
CA PRO A 283 1.98 6.47 -1.90
C PRO A 283 1.35 5.22 -2.50
N ILE A 284 1.22 5.13 -3.82
CA ILE A 284 0.96 3.84 -4.42
C ILE A 284 2.30 3.11 -4.31
N GLY A 285 2.61 2.64 -3.08
CA GLY A 285 3.85 1.96 -2.73
C GLY A 285 4.13 0.95 -3.82
N ARG A 286 5.35 1.02 -4.38
CA ARG A 286 5.77 0.37 -5.62
C ARG A 286 4.60 -0.35 -6.23
N THR A 287 3.64 0.30 -6.87
CA THR A 287 2.82 -0.50 -7.79
C THR A 287 3.72 -0.66 -9.00
N ILE A 288 4.73 -1.53 -8.82
CA ILE A 288 5.14 -2.53 -9.79
C ILE A 288 3.86 -3.32 -10.05
N MET A 289 2.97 -2.63 -10.77
CA MET A 289 2.02 -3.19 -11.68
C MET A 289 2.80 -4.35 -12.30
N ASN A 290 2.48 -5.58 -11.91
CA ASN A 290 3.25 -6.81 -12.19
C ASN A 290 3.32 -7.15 -13.71
N GLY A 291 3.18 -6.15 -14.58
CA GLY A 291 3.55 -6.10 -15.99
C GLY A 291 4.57 -5.00 -16.36
N PHE A 292 5.24 -4.33 -15.39
CA PHE A 292 6.33 -3.36 -15.66
C PHE A 292 7.71 -3.81 -15.15
N ASN A 293 7.83 -5.06 -14.72
CA ASN A 293 9.11 -5.71 -14.36
C ASN A 293 9.97 -6.11 -15.56
N VAL A 294 9.83 -5.47 -16.71
CA VAL A 294 10.63 -5.84 -17.91
C VAL A 294 11.88 -4.97 -18.07
N ILE A 295 12.06 -3.88 -17.31
CA ILE A 295 13.14 -2.92 -17.63
C ILE A 295 14.13 -2.64 -16.47
N LEU A 296 13.99 -3.26 -15.29
CA LEU A 296 14.95 -3.03 -14.19
C LEU A 296 15.60 -4.28 -13.57
N GLY A 297 15.47 -5.46 -14.20
CA GLY A 297 16.24 -6.65 -13.86
C GLY A 297 15.78 -7.39 -12.60
#